data_AF-A0A831QN83-F1
#
_entry.id   AF-A0A831QN83-F1
#
_cell.length_a   1.000
_cell.length_b   1.000
_cell.length_c   1.000
_cell.angle_alpha   90.00
_cell.angle_beta   90.00
_cell.angle_gamma   90.00
#
_symmetry.space_group_name_H-M   'P 1'
#
loop_
_entity.id
_entity.type
_entity.pdbx_description
1 polymer ?
#
loop_
_entity_poly.entity_id
_entity_poly.type
_entity_poly.pdbx_seq_one_letter_code
_entity_poly.pdbx_strand_id
1 'polypeptide(L)'
;MKKIVLLTLILAFTSCKDVKKPKNTSIENPSDIEKMATNHSHPGKRIMEAECYICHNPKASPESMIAPPMILIKNHYIGDNMSKEEFTEDLIKWVNDPETESKIPNALLEFGNMPYIPYPDDAIAQIAEYIYDYDIERPSWYEAVQKVENGKGKWISRDIISKKIRDHNAKKGMAMALAAKTALGQNLVKAISSKGTVGAIEFCNTQALPITDSVSVMKNAVIKRISDKPRNPDNAANEEEQGYITYYKKLIAAGKEPKPIVKTEDGEVDFYFPITTNTMCLQCHGKPNEQIRPEILATLRNLYPADRAIGYGENEVRGLWAINFDAEQY
;
A
#
# COMPACT_ATOMS: atom_id res chain seq x y z
N MET A 1 -73.10 50.30 29.80
CA MET A 1 -72.17 50.40 30.96
C MET A 1 -70.77 50.63 30.43
N LYS A 2 -70.09 51.67 30.94
CA LYS A 2 -68.77 52.16 30.50
C LYS A 2 -67.64 51.27 31.04
N LYS A 3 -66.59 51.03 30.25
CA LYS A 3 -65.24 51.60 30.42
C LYS A 3 -64.21 50.96 29.47
N ILE A 4 -63.50 51.84 28.74
CA ILE A 4 -62.17 51.67 28.14
C ILE A 4 -61.16 51.31 29.24
N VAL A 5 -60.08 50.55 28.92
CA VAL A 5 -58.67 50.82 29.33
C VAL A 5 -57.75 49.62 29.00
N LEU A 6 -56.79 49.92 28.12
CA LEU A 6 -55.34 49.69 28.21
C LEU A 6 -54.73 48.29 28.00
N LEU A 7 -54.10 48.18 26.83
CA LEU A 7 -52.99 47.31 26.46
C LEU A 7 -51.87 47.39 27.50
N THR A 8 -51.51 46.27 28.13
CA THR A 8 -50.27 46.12 28.92
C THR A 8 -49.55 44.84 28.54
N LEU A 9 -48.34 45.04 28.01
CA LEU A 9 -47.34 44.05 27.68
C LEU A 9 -46.71 43.53 28.98
N ILE A 10 -46.88 42.25 29.30
CA ILE A 10 -46.22 41.61 30.45
C ILE A 10 -45.22 40.58 29.94
N LEU A 11 -43.94 40.95 30.00
CA LEU A 11 -42.80 40.02 29.97
C LEU A 11 -42.78 39.23 31.27
N ALA A 12 -42.70 37.90 31.18
CA ALA A 12 -42.34 37.03 32.28
C ALA A 12 -41.05 36.25 31.95
N PHE A 13 -39.94 36.75 32.50
CA PHE A 13 -38.74 35.99 32.91
C PHE A 13 -39.16 35.04 34.07
N THR A 14 -38.63 33.87 34.39
CA THR A 14 -37.42 33.05 34.11
C THR A 14 -37.76 31.61 34.61
N SER A 15 -37.09 30.53 34.17
CA SER A 15 -36.08 29.83 34.97
C SER A 15 -35.45 28.63 34.23
N CYS A 16 -34.17 28.40 34.50
CA CYS A 16 -33.16 27.71 33.70
C CYS A 16 -33.09 26.16 33.83
N LYS A 17 -32.48 25.51 32.82
CA LYS A 17 -31.40 24.54 33.08
C LYS A 17 -30.37 24.55 31.95
N ASP A 18 -29.11 24.63 32.37
CA ASP A 18 -27.91 24.96 31.60
C ASP A 18 -27.60 24.05 30.41
N VAL A 19 -27.38 24.65 29.24
CA VAL A 19 -26.59 24.07 28.16
C VAL A 19 -25.40 25.00 27.91
N LYS A 20 -24.22 24.56 28.35
CA LYS A 20 -22.94 25.25 28.11
C LYS A 20 -22.68 25.29 26.60
N LYS A 21 -22.70 26.50 26.02
CA LYS A 21 -22.08 26.78 24.72
C LYS A 21 -20.56 26.60 24.84
N PRO A 22 -19.87 25.94 23.89
CA PRO A 22 -18.42 25.96 23.87
C PRO A 22 -17.97 27.38 23.54
N LYS A 23 -17.07 27.90 24.38
CA LYS A 23 -16.40 29.19 24.19
C LYS A 23 -15.47 29.08 22.97
N ASN A 24 -15.59 30.03 22.05
CA ASN A 24 -14.48 30.46 21.23
C ASN A 24 -13.36 30.92 22.16
N THR A 25 -12.30 30.12 22.26
CA THR A 25 -11.01 30.55 22.80
C THR A 25 -10.07 30.74 21.62
N SER A 26 -9.70 32.00 21.40
CA SER A 26 -8.58 32.41 20.56
C SER A 26 -7.33 31.64 20.99
N ILE A 27 -6.72 30.89 20.08
CA ILE A 27 -5.44 30.22 20.30
C ILE A 27 -4.36 31.24 19.94
N GLU A 28 -3.98 32.08 20.90
CA GLU A 28 -2.76 32.88 20.83
C GLU A 28 -1.68 32.16 21.64
N ASN A 29 -1.16 31.05 21.10
CA ASN A 29 0.14 30.51 21.53
C ASN A 29 0.70 29.55 20.46
N PRO A 30 1.84 29.90 19.82
CA PRO A 30 2.50 29.03 18.83
C PRO A 30 2.91 27.65 19.37
N SER A 31 3.10 27.54 20.70
CA SER A 31 3.54 26.31 21.37
C SER A 31 2.44 25.25 21.53
N ASP A 32 1.16 25.61 21.36
CA ASP A 32 0.04 24.66 21.37
C ASP A 32 -0.23 24.08 19.96
N ILE A 33 0.13 24.83 18.91
CA ILE A 33 0.12 24.36 17.51
C ILE A 33 1.22 23.30 17.31
N GLU A 34 2.38 23.50 17.93
CA GLU A 34 3.52 22.59 17.83
C GLU A 34 3.29 21.26 18.57
N LYS A 35 2.46 21.25 19.62
CA LYS A 35 2.14 20.03 20.39
C LYS A 35 1.00 19.21 19.80
N MET A 36 0.07 19.81 19.05
CA MET A 36 -1.00 19.05 18.35
C MET A 36 -0.51 18.38 17.05
N ALA A 37 0.65 18.77 16.53
CA ALA A 37 1.27 18.18 15.33
C ALA A 37 1.94 16.80 15.57
N THR A 38 1.99 16.32 16.82
CA THR A 38 2.76 15.11 17.17
C THR A 38 1.97 13.80 17.12
N ASN A 39 0.75 13.77 16.56
CA ASN A 39 -0.05 12.54 16.52
C ASN A 39 -0.74 12.19 15.19
N HIS A 40 -0.37 12.87 14.09
CA HIS A 40 -0.76 12.43 12.75
C HIS A 40 0.48 12.28 11.87
N SER A 41 0.86 11.03 11.59
CA SER A 41 1.89 10.72 10.59
C SER A 41 1.55 11.41 9.26
N HIS A 42 2.55 12.07 8.64
CA HIS A 42 2.43 12.75 7.35
C HIS A 42 1.70 11.84 6.34
N PRO A 43 0.71 12.34 5.57
CA PRO A 43 -0.03 11.52 4.61
C PRO A 43 0.86 10.74 3.65
N GLY A 44 1.88 11.40 3.09
CA GLY A 44 2.91 10.77 2.25
C GLY A 44 3.65 9.62 2.92
N LYS A 45 4.00 9.75 4.21
CA LYS A 45 4.65 8.69 4.97
C LYS A 45 3.76 7.44 5.02
N ARG A 46 2.48 7.62 5.35
CA ARG A 46 1.52 6.50 5.45
C ARG A 46 1.33 5.80 4.11
N ILE A 47 1.21 6.55 3.02
CA ILE A 47 1.08 5.98 1.67
C ILE A 47 2.36 5.22 1.29
N MET A 48 3.53 5.82 1.51
CA MET A 48 4.82 5.19 1.20
C MET A 48 5.04 3.89 1.98
N GLU A 49 4.71 3.87 3.27
CA GLU A 49 4.80 2.67 4.12
C GLU A 49 3.83 1.57 3.68
N ALA A 50 2.61 1.94 3.27
CA ALA A 50 1.61 0.96 2.84
C ALA A 50 1.87 0.41 1.43
N GLU A 51 2.38 1.24 0.52
CA GLU A 51 2.42 0.93 -0.90
C GLU A 51 3.81 0.63 -1.43
N CYS A 52 4.81 1.43 -1.03
CA CYS A 52 6.14 1.38 -1.61
C CYS A 52 7.10 0.47 -0.83
N TYR A 53 6.95 0.43 0.51
CA TYR A 53 7.80 -0.39 1.38
C TYR A 53 7.55 -1.90 1.24
N ILE A 54 6.60 -2.31 0.41
CA ILE A 54 6.49 -3.70 -0.05
C ILE A 54 7.79 -4.14 -0.75
N CYS A 55 8.43 -3.24 -1.49
CA CYS A 55 9.68 -3.51 -2.19
C CYS A 55 10.87 -2.69 -1.64
N HIS A 56 10.62 -1.45 -1.21
CA HIS A 56 11.63 -0.48 -0.78
C HIS A 56 11.86 -0.45 0.74
N ASN A 57 11.69 -1.60 1.40
CA ASN A 57 11.57 -1.61 2.84
C ASN A 57 12.86 -1.18 3.58
N PRO A 58 12.83 -0.14 4.44
CA PRO A 58 14.02 0.33 5.14
C PRO A 58 14.53 -0.64 6.21
N LYS A 59 13.79 -1.69 6.57
CA LYS A 59 14.15 -2.70 7.58
C LYS A 59 14.65 -4.00 6.94
N ALA A 60 14.61 -4.13 5.61
CA ALA A 60 15.09 -5.33 4.93
C ALA A 60 16.61 -5.48 5.04
N SER A 61 17.09 -6.72 5.17
CA SER A 61 18.51 -7.06 5.05
C SER A 61 18.98 -6.89 3.60
N PRO A 62 20.29 -6.71 3.34
CA PRO A 62 20.81 -6.56 1.96
C PRO A 62 20.35 -7.69 1.04
N GLU A 63 20.32 -8.93 1.54
CA GLU A 63 19.94 -10.12 0.76
C GLU A 63 18.45 -10.25 0.45
N SER A 64 17.59 -9.51 1.15
CA SER A 64 16.14 -9.62 0.99
C SER A 64 15.53 -8.34 0.46
N MET A 65 16.39 -7.44 -0.01
CA MET A 65 15.98 -6.20 -0.62
C MET A 65 15.51 -6.48 -2.05
N ILE A 66 14.30 -6.03 -2.36
CA ILE A 66 13.66 -6.25 -3.67
C ILE A 66 13.87 -5.03 -4.57
N ALA A 67 13.94 -3.83 -3.98
CA ALA A 67 14.16 -2.57 -4.66
C ALA A 67 15.08 -1.67 -3.81
N PRO A 68 15.77 -0.67 -4.39
CA PRO A 68 16.69 0.17 -3.61
C PRO A 68 15.99 0.87 -2.43
N PRO A 69 16.65 1.06 -1.28
CA PRO A 69 16.01 1.75 -0.16
C PRO A 69 15.64 3.19 -0.54
N MET A 70 14.51 3.71 -0.06
CA MET A 70 14.01 5.05 -0.46
C MET A 70 15.00 6.19 -0.18
N ILE A 71 15.87 6.03 0.83
CA ILE A 71 16.96 6.99 1.09
C ILE A 71 17.94 7.13 -0.09
N LEU A 72 18.16 6.07 -0.86
CA LEU A 72 18.96 6.12 -2.07
C LEU A 72 18.26 6.97 -3.14
N ILE A 73 16.94 6.81 -3.27
CA ILE A 73 16.11 7.62 -4.18
C ILE A 73 16.19 9.09 -3.77
N LYS A 74 15.97 9.42 -2.49
CA LYS A 74 16.09 10.78 -1.97
C LYS A 74 17.45 11.40 -2.34
N ASN A 75 18.54 10.69 -2.06
CA ASN A 75 19.90 11.20 -2.27
C ASN A 75 20.29 11.38 -3.74
N HIS A 76 19.70 10.63 -4.66
CA HIS A 76 20.05 10.69 -6.09
C HIS A 76 19.08 11.52 -6.93
N TYR A 77 17.80 11.60 -6.54
CA TYR A 77 16.79 12.35 -7.28
C TYR A 77 16.67 13.79 -6.82
N ILE A 78 16.97 14.10 -5.55
CA ILE A 78 17.05 15.49 -5.06
C ILE A 78 18.46 16.01 -5.32
N GLY A 79 18.61 16.83 -6.36
CA GLY A 79 19.88 17.47 -6.71
C GLY A 79 20.15 18.75 -5.92
N ASP A 80 21.36 19.29 -6.06
CA ASP A 80 21.73 20.59 -5.48
C ASP A 80 20.81 21.70 -6.01
N ASN A 81 20.16 22.43 -5.10
CA ASN A 81 19.21 23.53 -5.39
C ASN A 81 17.94 23.14 -6.16
N MET A 82 17.61 21.85 -6.25
CA MET A 82 16.32 21.41 -6.79
C MET A 82 15.19 21.85 -5.87
N SER A 83 14.11 22.40 -6.43
CA SER A 83 12.89 22.72 -5.69
C SER A 83 12.05 21.48 -5.39
N LYS A 84 11.16 21.58 -4.40
CA LYS A 84 10.22 20.49 -4.08
C LYS A 84 9.27 20.21 -5.24
N GLU A 85 8.87 21.23 -5.98
CA GLU A 85 8.03 21.14 -7.16
C GLU A 85 8.73 20.34 -8.27
N GLU A 86 9.98 20.67 -8.59
CA GLU A 86 10.79 19.93 -9.57
C GLU A 86 11.01 18.47 -9.16
N PHE A 87 11.32 18.23 -7.88
CA PHE A 87 11.44 16.86 -7.36
C PHE A 87 10.13 16.08 -7.49
N THR A 88 9.00 16.73 -7.19
CA THR A 88 7.67 16.12 -7.27
C THR A 88 7.33 15.73 -8.71
N GLU A 89 7.57 16.62 -9.67
CA GLU A 89 7.35 16.35 -11.09
C GLU A 89 8.23 15.19 -11.59
N ASP A 90 9.50 15.18 -11.22
CA ASP A 90 10.45 14.11 -11.58
C ASP A 90 10.02 12.76 -10.97
N LEU A 91 9.57 12.75 -9.71
CA LEU A 91 9.12 11.52 -9.05
C LEU A 91 7.83 10.99 -9.68
N ILE A 92 6.85 11.85 -9.96
CA ILE A 92 5.61 11.49 -10.67
C ILE A 92 5.93 10.88 -12.03
N LYS A 93 6.80 11.55 -12.80
CA LYS A 93 7.21 11.07 -14.12
C LYS A 93 7.87 9.69 -14.04
N TRP A 94 8.77 9.48 -13.08
CA TRP A 94 9.44 8.19 -12.91
C TRP A 94 8.49 7.07 -12.49
N VAL A 95 7.62 7.31 -11.50
CA VAL A 95 6.68 6.29 -11.01
C VAL A 95 5.65 5.92 -12.09
N ASN A 96 5.26 6.88 -12.92
CA ASN A 96 4.33 6.66 -14.02
C ASN A 96 4.97 6.00 -15.25
N ASP A 97 6.29 6.08 -15.40
CA ASP A 97 7.04 5.45 -16.49
C ASP A 97 8.42 4.93 -16.01
N PRO A 98 8.44 3.85 -15.21
CA PRO A 98 9.68 3.36 -14.59
C PRO A 98 10.61 2.64 -15.57
N GLU A 99 10.24 2.56 -16.85
CA GLU A 99 11.11 2.08 -17.93
C GLU A 99 11.99 3.19 -18.53
N THR A 100 11.77 4.45 -18.14
CA THR A 100 12.62 5.58 -18.54
C THR A 100 14.04 5.46 -17.98
N GLU A 101 14.94 6.36 -18.37
CA GLU A 101 16.31 6.37 -17.85
C GLU A 101 16.35 6.75 -16.37
N SER A 102 16.85 5.84 -15.52
CA SER A 102 16.95 6.06 -14.08
C SER A 102 18.12 6.98 -13.72
N LYS A 103 17.91 7.88 -12.76
CA LYS A 103 19.02 8.61 -12.10
C LYS A 103 19.88 7.70 -11.20
N ILE A 104 19.48 6.44 -11.02
CA ILE A 104 20.23 5.41 -10.26
C ILE A 104 20.44 4.16 -11.14
N PRO A 105 21.25 4.24 -12.21
CA PRO A 105 21.41 3.12 -13.16
C PRO A 105 21.97 1.85 -12.52
N ASN A 106 22.78 1.98 -11.46
CA ASN A 106 23.30 0.82 -10.73
C ASN A 106 22.20 0.07 -9.96
N ALA A 107 21.15 0.77 -9.49
CA ALA A 107 20.03 0.11 -8.85
C ALA A 107 19.21 -0.70 -9.88
N LEU A 108 19.11 -0.21 -11.11
CA LEU A 108 18.49 -0.94 -12.21
C LEU A 108 19.22 -2.26 -12.50
N LEU A 109 20.56 -2.23 -12.51
CA LEU A 109 21.38 -3.43 -12.71
C LEU A 109 21.21 -4.46 -11.58
N GLU A 110 21.03 -4.00 -10.33
CA GLU A 110 20.96 -4.86 -9.15
C GLU A 110 19.54 -5.42 -8.89
N PHE A 111 18.53 -4.56 -8.99
CA PHE A 111 17.15 -4.87 -8.61
C PHE A 111 16.25 -5.17 -9.81
N GLY A 112 16.67 -4.81 -11.02
CA GLY A 112 15.81 -4.83 -12.21
C GLY A 112 14.86 -3.64 -12.25
N ASN A 113 13.99 -3.62 -13.25
CA ASN A 113 13.03 -2.54 -13.46
C ASN A 113 11.98 -2.52 -12.34
N MET A 114 11.68 -1.33 -11.82
CA MET A 114 10.47 -1.12 -11.03
C MET A 114 9.28 -1.38 -11.96
N PRO A 115 8.34 -2.26 -11.61
CA PRO A 115 7.16 -2.45 -12.44
C PRO A 115 6.26 -1.22 -12.34
N TYR A 116 5.56 -0.92 -13.44
CA TYR A 116 4.57 0.15 -13.46
C TYR A 116 3.42 -0.17 -12.49
N ILE A 117 3.10 0.80 -11.62
CA ILE A 117 1.96 0.73 -10.69
C ILE A 117 1.22 2.07 -10.80
N PRO A 118 -0.09 2.07 -11.12
CA PRO A 118 -0.88 3.27 -11.44
C PRO A 118 -1.28 4.09 -10.20
N TYR A 119 -0.33 4.65 -9.48
CA TYR A 119 -0.69 5.50 -8.35
C TYR A 119 -1.28 6.84 -8.84
N PRO A 120 -2.32 7.36 -8.18
CA PRO A 120 -2.78 8.73 -8.45
C PRO A 120 -1.65 9.74 -8.21
N ASP A 121 -1.52 10.73 -9.10
CA ASP A 121 -0.46 11.74 -9.01
C ASP A 121 -0.50 12.52 -7.68
N ASP A 122 -1.69 12.74 -7.09
CA ASP A 122 -1.84 13.38 -5.79
C ASP A 122 -1.29 12.52 -4.64
N ALA A 123 -1.35 11.19 -4.77
CA ALA A 123 -0.74 10.27 -3.81
C ALA A 123 0.78 10.30 -3.93
N ILE A 124 1.31 10.32 -5.17
CA ILE A 124 2.76 10.42 -5.41
C ILE A 124 3.27 11.79 -4.94
N ALA A 125 2.52 12.88 -5.16
CA ALA A 125 2.88 14.22 -4.68
C ALA A 125 2.99 14.28 -3.15
N GLN A 126 2.06 13.66 -2.42
CA GLN A 126 2.16 13.55 -0.96
C GLN A 126 3.40 12.77 -0.52
N ILE A 127 3.77 11.70 -1.23
CA ILE A 127 5.01 10.95 -0.98
C ILE A 127 6.23 11.84 -1.27
N ALA A 128 6.23 12.58 -2.38
CA ALA A 128 7.32 13.47 -2.74
C ALA A 128 7.56 14.55 -1.68
N GLU A 129 6.49 15.21 -1.21
CA GLU A 129 6.56 16.19 -0.12
C GLU A 129 7.20 15.57 1.14
N TYR A 130 6.77 14.37 1.52
CA TYR A 130 7.35 13.68 2.67
C TYR A 130 8.84 13.36 2.47
N ILE A 131 9.21 12.80 1.32
CA ILE A 131 10.60 12.43 1.02
C ILE A 131 11.49 13.68 0.98
N TYR A 132 10.99 14.80 0.46
CA TYR A 132 11.75 16.03 0.34
C TYR A 132 12.00 16.68 1.71
N ASP A 133 10.93 16.96 2.46
CA ASP A 133 10.98 17.78 3.67
C ASP A 133 11.45 17.03 4.94
N TYR A 134 11.40 15.69 4.95
CA TYR A 134 11.65 14.91 6.17
C TYR A 134 12.85 13.97 6.05
N ASP A 135 13.46 13.68 7.21
CA ASP A 135 14.33 12.52 7.33
C ASP A 135 13.49 11.24 7.20
N ILE A 136 13.91 10.37 6.28
CA ILE A 136 13.26 9.10 6.03
C ILE A 136 14.09 7.95 6.60
N GLU A 137 13.40 6.87 6.98
CA GLU A 137 14.04 5.67 7.52
C GLU A 137 15.04 5.10 6.51
N ARG A 138 16.17 4.60 7.03
CA ARG A 138 17.22 3.97 6.25
C ARG A 138 17.62 2.63 6.87
N PRO A 139 18.02 1.63 6.06
CA PRO A 139 18.53 0.39 6.61
C PRO A 139 19.75 0.59 7.51
N SER A 140 19.84 -0.20 8.58
CA SER A 140 20.95 -0.13 9.54
C SER A 140 22.32 -0.37 8.89
N TRP A 141 22.35 -1.10 7.77
CA TRP A 141 23.53 -1.41 6.98
C TRP A 141 23.88 -0.33 5.95
N TYR A 142 23.01 0.66 5.70
CA TYR A 142 23.16 1.64 4.62
C TYR A 142 24.47 2.43 4.69
N GLU A 143 24.82 2.92 5.88
CA GLU A 143 26.05 3.70 6.10
C GLU A 143 27.33 2.85 5.93
N ALA A 144 27.25 1.57 6.31
CA ALA A 144 28.38 0.66 6.16
C ALA A 144 28.69 0.39 4.69
N VAL A 145 27.66 0.29 3.85
CA VAL A 145 27.81 0.12 2.39
C VAL A 145 28.40 1.38 1.76
N GLN A 146 27.88 2.57 2.07
CA GLN A 146 28.39 3.82 1.48
C GLN A 146 29.87 4.10 1.79
N LYS A 147 30.33 3.77 3.00
CA LYS A 147 31.73 3.99 3.42
C LYS A 147 32.74 3.14 2.66
N VAL A 148 32.32 2.00 2.13
CA VAL A 148 33.19 1.14 1.30
C VAL A 148 33.36 1.73 -0.13
N GLU A 149 32.49 2.65 -0.54
CA GLU A 149 32.28 2.99 -1.95
C GLU A 149 32.88 4.32 -2.43
N ASN A 150 33.54 5.12 -1.57
CA ASN A 150 34.21 6.40 -1.92
C ASN A 150 33.46 7.23 -3.01
N GLY A 151 32.14 7.30 -2.93
CA GLY A 151 31.29 8.17 -3.76
C GLY A 151 31.19 7.80 -5.26
N LYS A 152 31.66 6.63 -5.72
CA LYS A 152 31.51 6.22 -7.13
C LYS A 152 31.06 4.76 -7.28
N GLY A 153 29.81 4.52 -6.89
CA GLY A 153 28.86 3.63 -7.58
C GLY A 153 29.37 2.26 -8.03
N LYS A 154 30.05 1.52 -7.15
CA LYS A 154 30.34 0.10 -7.36
C LYS A 154 29.93 -0.69 -6.13
N TRP A 155 28.63 -0.96 -6.04
CA TRP A 155 28.06 -1.96 -5.15
C TRP A 155 28.75 -3.29 -5.43
N ILE A 156 29.61 -3.71 -4.50
CA ILE A 156 30.14 -5.08 -4.30
C ILE A 156 30.23 -5.89 -5.61
N SER A 157 31.12 -5.45 -6.50
CA SER A 157 31.37 -6.20 -7.74
C SER A 157 32.33 -7.36 -7.47
N ARG A 158 31.82 -8.59 -7.63
CA ARG A 158 32.53 -9.85 -7.95
C ARG A 158 33.18 -10.66 -6.81
N ASP A 159 32.39 -11.08 -5.82
CA ASP A 159 32.66 -12.35 -5.10
C ASP A 159 31.39 -13.17 -4.74
N ILE A 160 30.28 -12.92 -5.45
CA ILE A 160 28.96 -13.56 -5.26
C ILE A 160 28.55 -14.38 -6.50
N ILE A 161 29.47 -14.67 -7.41
CA ILE A 161 29.21 -15.62 -8.51
C ILE A 161 28.89 -17.05 -7.96
N SER A 162 29.12 -17.30 -6.66
CA SER A 162 28.75 -18.52 -5.93
C SER A 162 27.47 -18.42 -5.05
N LYS A 163 26.74 -17.29 -5.04
CA LYS A 163 25.40 -17.15 -4.40
C LYS A 163 24.25 -17.30 -5.40
N LYS A 164 24.59 -17.59 -6.67
CA LYS A 164 23.84 -17.59 -7.94
C LYS A 164 22.50 -18.35 -8.00
N ILE A 165 21.99 -18.88 -6.88
CA ILE A 165 20.67 -19.55 -6.75
C ILE A 165 19.77 -18.87 -5.68
N ARG A 166 20.32 -18.03 -4.79
CA ARG A 166 19.55 -17.09 -3.95
C ARG A 166 19.52 -15.76 -4.71
N ASP A 167 18.47 -15.22 -5.30
CA ASP A 167 17.04 -15.18 -4.97
C ASP A 167 16.23 -14.99 -6.28
N HIS A 168 16.73 -15.57 -7.39
CA HIS A 168 16.23 -15.34 -8.76
C HIS A 168 14.74 -15.66 -8.87
N ASN A 169 14.34 -16.81 -8.35
CA ASN A 169 12.97 -17.26 -8.35
C ASN A 169 12.05 -16.38 -7.48
N ALA A 170 12.54 -15.84 -6.36
CA ALA A 170 11.76 -14.88 -5.58
C ALA A 170 11.56 -13.55 -6.32
N LYS A 171 12.61 -13.05 -7.00
CA LYS A 171 12.50 -11.85 -7.85
C LYS A 171 11.48 -12.08 -8.98
N LYS A 172 11.54 -13.23 -9.66
CA LYS A 172 10.57 -13.64 -10.69
C LYS A 172 9.13 -13.68 -10.13
N GLY A 173 8.93 -14.41 -9.04
CA GLY A 173 7.62 -14.52 -8.40
C GLY A 173 7.08 -13.17 -7.92
N MET A 174 7.93 -12.31 -7.36
CA MET A 174 7.52 -10.94 -6.98
C MET A 174 7.13 -10.10 -8.20
N ALA A 175 7.87 -10.18 -9.30
CA ALA A 175 7.52 -9.46 -10.52
C ALA A 175 6.15 -9.92 -11.08
N MET A 176 5.85 -11.22 -11.02
CA MET A 176 4.54 -11.76 -11.43
C MET A 176 3.42 -11.33 -10.47
N ALA A 177 3.63 -11.41 -9.16
CA ALA A 177 2.68 -10.97 -8.14
C ALA A 177 2.35 -9.48 -8.31
N LEU A 178 3.36 -8.67 -8.60
CA LEU A 178 3.21 -7.24 -8.78
C LEU A 178 2.51 -6.90 -10.10
N ALA A 179 2.83 -7.60 -11.20
CA ALA A 179 2.10 -7.46 -12.46
C ALA A 179 0.58 -7.75 -12.28
N ALA A 180 0.25 -8.82 -11.54
CA ALA A 180 -1.14 -9.16 -11.24
C ALA A 180 -1.81 -8.14 -10.31
N LYS A 181 -1.10 -7.68 -9.25
CA LYS A 181 -1.57 -6.60 -8.37
C LYS A 181 -1.86 -5.33 -9.15
N THR A 182 -0.95 -4.91 -10.03
CA THR A 182 -1.09 -3.73 -10.89
C THR A 182 -2.30 -3.84 -11.79
N ALA A 183 -2.43 -4.93 -12.56
CA ALA A 183 -3.54 -5.10 -13.50
C ALA A 183 -4.90 -5.04 -12.79
N LEU A 184 -5.01 -5.68 -11.62
CA LEU A 184 -6.22 -5.65 -10.80
C LEU A 184 -6.48 -4.27 -10.19
N GLY A 185 -5.44 -3.62 -9.67
CA GLY A 185 -5.51 -2.30 -9.08
C GLY A 185 -5.95 -1.24 -10.09
N GLN A 186 -5.37 -1.22 -11.30
CA GLN A 186 -5.74 -0.31 -12.39
C GLN A 186 -7.23 -0.39 -12.70
N ASN A 187 -7.71 -1.60 -12.95
CA ASN A 187 -9.10 -1.80 -13.33
C ASN A 187 -10.06 -1.52 -12.15
N LEU A 188 -9.65 -1.83 -10.91
CA LEU A 188 -10.42 -1.48 -9.71
C LEU A 188 -10.55 0.03 -9.55
N VAL A 189 -9.43 0.77 -9.61
CA VAL A 189 -9.41 2.23 -9.49
C VAL A 189 -10.31 2.84 -10.58
N LYS A 190 -10.18 2.40 -11.83
CA LYS A 190 -11.05 2.82 -12.93
C LYS A 190 -12.53 2.55 -12.65
N ALA A 191 -12.87 1.38 -12.12
CA ALA A 191 -14.25 1.03 -11.78
C ALA A 191 -14.79 1.90 -10.64
N ILE A 192 -13.99 2.18 -9.61
CA ILE A 192 -14.36 3.08 -8.51
C ILE A 192 -14.57 4.50 -9.04
N SER A 193 -13.64 5.03 -9.83
CA SER A 193 -13.75 6.40 -10.36
C SER A 193 -14.96 6.58 -11.29
N SER A 194 -15.32 5.56 -12.08
CA SER A 194 -16.40 5.66 -13.07
C SER A 194 -17.79 5.29 -12.52
N LYS A 195 -17.87 4.33 -11.59
CA LYS A 195 -19.14 3.75 -11.12
C LYS A 195 -19.31 3.80 -9.60
N GLY A 196 -18.36 4.39 -8.88
CA GLY A 196 -18.30 4.37 -7.43
C GLY A 196 -17.98 2.99 -6.86
N THR A 197 -17.81 2.93 -5.53
CA THR A 197 -17.44 1.70 -4.83
C THR A 197 -18.47 0.58 -5.01
N VAL A 198 -19.77 0.90 -5.12
CA VAL A 198 -20.83 -0.09 -5.39
C VAL A 198 -20.62 -0.75 -6.75
N GLY A 199 -20.45 0.02 -7.82
CA GLY A 199 -20.21 -0.54 -9.16
C GLY A 199 -18.86 -1.25 -9.29
N ALA A 200 -17.87 -0.88 -8.49
CA ALA A 200 -16.58 -1.58 -8.44
C ALA A 200 -16.70 -3.02 -7.89
N ILE A 201 -17.73 -3.33 -7.09
CA ILE A 201 -17.96 -4.69 -6.57
C ILE A 201 -18.38 -5.63 -7.69
N GLU A 202 -19.24 -5.18 -8.61
CA GLU A 202 -19.64 -5.94 -9.80
C GLU A 202 -18.44 -6.23 -10.70
N PHE A 203 -17.58 -5.23 -10.89
CA PHE A 203 -16.31 -5.40 -11.58
C PHE A 203 -15.45 -6.48 -10.90
N CYS A 204 -15.27 -6.41 -9.59
CA CYS A 204 -14.51 -7.43 -8.86
C CYS A 204 -15.13 -8.84 -8.98
N ASN A 205 -16.46 -8.93 -9.03
CA ASN A 205 -17.18 -10.20 -9.11
C ASN A 205 -16.99 -10.90 -10.45
N THR A 206 -16.93 -10.11 -11.52
CA THR A 206 -16.93 -10.65 -12.89
C THR A 206 -15.58 -10.61 -13.58
N GLN A 207 -14.70 -9.64 -13.25
CA GLN A 207 -13.47 -9.37 -14.00
C GLN A 207 -12.20 -9.74 -13.24
N ALA A 208 -12.24 -9.88 -11.91
CA ALA A 208 -11.02 -10.04 -11.14
C ALA A 208 -10.31 -11.39 -11.41
N LEU A 209 -11.06 -12.48 -11.62
CA LEU A 209 -10.48 -13.76 -12.03
C LEU A 209 -9.96 -13.69 -13.48
N PRO A 210 -10.74 -13.27 -14.49
CA PRO A 210 -10.26 -13.12 -15.87
C PRO A 210 -8.99 -12.27 -16.03
N ILE A 211 -8.86 -11.18 -15.27
CA ILE A 211 -7.65 -10.34 -15.31
C ILE A 211 -6.44 -11.11 -14.75
N THR A 212 -6.62 -11.83 -13.65
CA THR A 212 -5.54 -12.64 -13.06
C THR A 212 -5.14 -13.78 -14.00
N ASP A 213 -6.11 -14.41 -14.65
CA ASP A 213 -5.87 -15.46 -15.66
C ASP A 213 -5.15 -14.89 -16.88
N SER A 214 -5.50 -13.67 -17.33
CA SER A 214 -4.81 -13.01 -18.44
C SER A 214 -3.34 -12.74 -18.11
N VAL A 215 -3.04 -12.29 -16.89
CA VAL A 215 -1.65 -12.10 -16.43
C VAL A 215 -0.93 -13.45 -16.31
N SER A 216 -1.61 -14.49 -15.83
CA SER A 216 -1.09 -15.87 -15.77
C SER A 216 -0.62 -16.33 -17.15
N VAL A 217 -1.46 -16.19 -18.18
CA VAL A 217 -1.12 -16.52 -19.57
C VAL A 217 0.07 -15.69 -20.08
N MET A 218 0.04 -14.37 -19.88
CA MET A 218 1.14 -13.49 -20.34
C MET A 218 2.48 -13.79 -19.69
N LYS A 219 2.47 -14.22 -18.42
CA LYS A 219 3.68 -14.59 -17.67
C LYS A 219 4.04 -16.06 -17.82
N ASN A 220 3.19 -16.86 -18.49
CA ASN A 220 3.30 -18.31 -18.57
C ASN A 220 3.59 -18.91 -17.19
N ALA A 221 2.72 -18.56 -16.25
CA ALA A 221 2.73 -18.96 -14.85
C ALA A 221 1.29 -19.15 -14.37
N VAL A 222 1.04 -19.96 -13.36
CA VAL A 222 -0.26 -20.06 -12.69
C VAL A 222 -0.29 -19.06 -11.54
N ILE A 223 -1.01 -17.94 -11.70
CA ILE A 223 -1.10 -16.89 -10.68
C ILE A 223 -2.48 -16.93 -10.03
N LYS A 224 -2.53 -17.03 -8.71
CA LYS A 224 -3.78 -17.02 -7.93
C LYS A 224 -3.68 -16.08 -6.73
N ARG A 225 -4.85 -15.62 -6.29
CA ARG A 225 -5.01 -15.03 -4.96
C ARG A 225 -5.75 -16.02 -4.09
N ILE A 226 -5.21 -16.31 -2.92
CA ILE A 226 -5.78 -17.28 -1.99
C ILE A 226 -6.03 -16.63 -0.63
N SER A 227 -6.99 -17.14 0.12
CA SER A 227 -7.35 -16.59 1.43
C SER A 227 -8.05 -17.61 2.32
N ASP A 228 -7.84 -17.46 3.63
CA ASP A 228 -8.58 -18.14 4.69
C ASP A 228 -9.97 -17.54 4.93
N LYS A 229 -10.19 -16.30 4.46
CA LYS A 229 -11.47 -15.58 4.46
C LYS A 229 -11.79 -15.09 3.02
N PRO A 230 -12.07 -16.02 2.08
CA PRO A 230 -12.32 -15.68 0.70
C PRO A 230 -13.63 -14.91 0.51
N ARG A 231 -13.65 -14.03 -0.51
CA ARG A 231 -14.88 -13.37 -1.00
C ARG A 231 -15.52 -14.20 -2.10
N ASN A 232 -14.72 -14.54 -3.10
CA ASN A 232 -15.04 -15.57 -4.07
C ASN A 232 -14.52 -16.92 -3.53
N PRO A 233 -15.37 -17.95 -3.37
CA PRO A 233 -14.98 -19.29 -2.92
C PRO A 233 -13.81 -19.93 -3.69
N ASP A 234 -13.62 -19.60 -4.97
CA ASP A 234 -12.52 -20.13 -5.79
C ASP A 234 -11.13 -19.71 -5.29
N ASN A 235 -11.07 -18.68 -4.44
CA ASN A 235 -9.85 -18.20 -3.81
C ASN A 235 -9.64 -18.79 -2.40
N ALA A 236 -10.30 -19.90 -2.06
CA ALA A 236 -10.10 -20.56 -0.77
C ALA A 236 -8.70 -21.17 -0.70
N ALA A 237 -7.96 -20.84 0.38
CA ALA A 237 -6.65 -21.43 0.65
C ALA A 237 -6.77 -22.90 1.07
N ASN A 238 -5.87 -23.74 0.55
CA ASN A 238 -5.69 -25.13 1.00
C ASN A 238 -5.04 -25.20 2.39
N GLU A 239 -4.84 -26.40 2.93
CA GLU A 239 -4.31 -26.61 4.29
C GLU A 239 -2.91 -26.01 4.49
N GLU A 240 -2.02 -26.23 3.52
CA GLU A 240 -0.65 -25.69 3.56
C GLU A 240 -0.67 -24.15 3.47
N GLU A 241 -1.45 -23.62 2.55
CA GLU A 241 -1.60 -22.19 2.31
C GLU A 241 -2.18 -21.45 3.53
N GLN A 242 -3.10 -22.09 4.27
CA GLN A 242 -3.58 -21.57 5.56
C GLN A 242 -2.46 -21.46 6.60
N GLY A 243 -1.51 -22.39 6.60
CA GLY A 243 -0.28 -22.32 7.38
C GLY A 243 0.54 -21.07 7.04
N TYR A 244 0.74 -20.79 5.74
CA TYR A 244 1.46 -19.60 5.28
C TYR A 244 0.73 -18.31 5.63
N ILE A 245 -0.59 -18.25 5.46
CA ILE A 245 -1.39 -17.09 5.87
C ILE A 245 -1.24 -16.84 7.37
N THR A 246 -1.31 -17.89 8.19
CA THR A 246 -1.15 -17.79 9.65
C THR A 246 0.26 -17.29 10.02
N TYR A 247 1.28 -17.79 9.34
CA TYR A 247 2.66 -17.32 9.49
C TYR A 247 2.79 -15.82 9.19
N TYR A 248 2.32 -15.38 8.02
CA TYR A 248 2.40 -13.96 7.64
C TYR A 248 1.57 -13.05 8.55
N LYS A 249 0.41 -13.49 9.03
CA LYS A 249 -0.39 -12.75 10.02
C LYS A 249 0.41 -12.47 11.29
N LYS A 250 1.09 -13.49 11.84
CA LYS A 250 1.95 -13.33 13.02
C LYS A 250 3.15 -12.44 12.75
N LEU A 251 3.79 -12.62 11.58
CA LEU A 251 4.97 -11.87 11.17
C LEU A 251 4.67 -10.36 11.06
N ILE A 252 3.61 -10.01 10.32
CA ILE A 252 3.22 -8.63 10.07
C ILE A 252 2.65 -7.98 11.33
N ALA A 253 1.87 -8.70 12.14
CA ALA A 253 1.42 -8.20 13.44
C ALA A 253 2.58 -7.90 14.41
N ALA A 254 3.71 -8.60 14.27
CA ALA A 254 4.94 -8.32 15.01
C ALA A 254 5.78 -7.18 14.41
N GLY A 255 5.29 -6.51 13.36
CA GLY A 255 6.01 -5.44 12.65
C GLY A 255 7.26 -5.93 11.91
N LYS A 256 7.31 -7.23 11.57
CA LYS A 256 8.44 -7.84 10.85
C LYS A 256 8.19 -7.89 9.36
N GLU A 257 9.29 -7.84 8.62
CA GLU A 257 9.32 -7.84 7.16
C GLU A 257 8.93 -9.17 6.54
N PRO A 258 7.92 -9.20 5.64
CA PRO A 258 7.59 -10.40 4.89
C PRO A 258 8.67 -10.70 3.85
N LYS A 259 9.21 -11.91 3.91
CA LYS A 259 10.00 -12.49 2.82
C LYS A 259 9.12 -13.48 2.04
N PRO A 260 9.27 -13.58 0.71
CA PRO A 260 8.54 -14.59 -0.04
C PRO A 260 8.94 -15.99 0.41
N ILE A 261 7.97 -16.89 0.39
CA ILE A 261 8.22 -18.33 0.49
C ILE A 261 8.41 -18.83 -0.92
N VAL A 262 9.57 -19.44 -1.19
CA VAL A 262 9.90 -20.01 -2.50
C VAL A 262 10.28 -21.46 -2.29
N LYS A 263 9.58 -22.35 -2.99
CA LYS A 263 9.90 -23.76 -3.08
C LYS A 263 10.24 -24.07 -4.53
N THR A 264 11.23 -24.94 -4.73
CA THR A 264 11.59 -25.40 -6.07
C THR A 264 11.69 -26.91 -6.03
N GLU A 265 10.90 -27.58 -6.84
CA GLU A 265 10.79 -29.04 -6.92
C GLU A 265 10.56 -29.43 -8.38
N ASP A 266 11.35 -30.37 -8.90
CA ASP A 266 11.26 -30.88 -10.28
C ASP A 266 11.25 -29.81 -11.40
N GLY A 267 11.96 -28.69 -11.19
CA GLY A 267 12.02 -27.59 -12.16
C GLY A 267 10.84 -26.61 -12.06
N GLU A 268 9.84 -26.90 -11.25
CA GLU A 268 8.73 -26.00 -10.93
C GLU A 268 9.03 -25.19 -9.66
N VAL A 269 8.48 -23.98 -9.61
CA VAL A 269 8.65 -23.06 -8.50
C VAL A 269 7.29 -22.67 -7.94
N ASP A 270 7.06 -22.96 -6.67
CA ASP A 270 5.94 -22.39 -5.91
C ASP A 270 6.41 -21.16 -5.13
N PHE A 271 5.74 -20.05 -5.37
CA PHE A 271 6.02 -18.76 -4.79
C PHE A 271 4.78 -18.25 -4.03
N TYR A 272 5.00 -17.79 -2.80
CA TYR A 272 3.96 -17.18 -1.98
C TYR A 272 4.41 -15.84 -1.38
N PHE A 273 3.50 -14.85 -1.41
CA PHE A 273 3.74 -13.55 -0.80
C PHE A 273 2.44 -12.91 -0.29
N PRO A 274 2.44 -12.25 0.89
CA PRO A 274 1.20 -11.76 1.50
C PRO A 274 0.60 -10.57 0.76
N ILE A 275 -0.73 -10.53 0.78
CA ILE A 275 -1.55 -9.38 0.38
C ILE A 275 -2.02 -8.69 1.65
N THR A 276 -1.55 -7.47 1.88
CA THR A 276 -1.96 -6.65 3.02
C THR A 276 -3.04 -5.63 2.64
N THR A 277 -3.88 -5.27 3.60
CA THR A 277 -4.92 -4.25 3.42
C THR A 277 -4.36 -2.84 3.60
N ASN A 278 -4.88 -1.90 2.83
CA ASN A 278 -4.67 -0.46 3.00
C ASN A 278 -6.03 0.25 3.21
N THR A 279 -6.02 1.57 3.39
CA THR A 279 -7.24 2.37 3.62
C THR A 279 -8.29 2.19 2.51
N MET A 280 -7.88 2.11 1.23
CA MET A 280 -8.81 1.87 0.11
C MET A 280 -9.49 0.50 0.21
N CYS A 281 -8.75 -0.54 0.64
CA CYS A 281 -9.30 -1.89 0.83
C CYS A 281 -10.47 -1.90 1.81
N LEU A 282 -10.42 -1.04 2.84
CA LEU A 282 -11.37 -1.09 3.95
C LEU A 282 -12.78 -0.62 3.58
N GLN A 283 -12.94 0.08 2.45
CA GLN A 283 -14.25 0.43 1.92
C GLN A 283 -15.12 -0.82 1.63
N CYS A 284 -14.47 -1.95 1.31
CA CYS A 284 -15.13 -3.22 0.97
C CYS A 284 -14.74 -4.39 1.89
N HIS A 285 -13.62 -4.29 2.60
CA HIS A 285 -13.07 -5.34 3.45
C HIS A 285 -13.02 -4.94 4.94
N GLY A 286 -13.34 -3.69 5.29
CA GLY A 286 -13.25 -3.19 6.66
C GLY A 286 -14.37 -3.66 7.58
N LYS A 287 -14.55 -2.96 8.70
CA LYS A 287 -15.63 -3.24 9.65
C LYS A 287 -17.01 -2.89 9.07
N PRO A 288 -17.99 -3.82 9.10
CA PRO A 288 -19.35 -3.54 8.65
C PRO A 288 -20.01 -2.38 9.40
N ASN A 289 -20.70 -1.49 8.68
CA ASN A 289 -21.38 -0.31 9.23
C ASN A 289 -20.46 0.73 9.91
N GLU A 290 -19.15 0.57 9.81
CA GLU A 290 -18.16 1.57 10.21
C GLU A 290 -17.38 2.06 8.99
N GLN A 291 -16.67 1.14 8.33
CA GLN A 291 -15.86 1.42 7.15
C GLN A 291 -16.55 0.95 5.86
N ILE A 292 -17.32 -0.13 5.96
CA ILE A 292 -18.17 -0.61 4.86
C ILE A 292 -19.55 0.01 5.00
N ARG A 293 -19.93 0.85 4.03
CA ARG A 293 -21.23 1.52 4.00
C ARG A 293 -22.39 0.51 3.81
N PRO A 294 -23.61 0.78 4.32
CA PRO A 294 -24.73 -0.15 4.23
C PRO A 294 -25.09 -0.62 2.81
N GLU A 295 -25.03 0.27 1.83
CA GLU A 295 -25.28 -0.03 0.42
C GLU A 295 -24.21 -0.94 -0.21
N ILE A 296 -22.97 -0.82 0.25
CA ILE A 296 -21.87 -1.72 -0.15
C ILE A 296 -22.11 -3.10 0.47
N LEU A 297 -22.49 -3.18 1.75
CA LEU A 297 -22.84 -4.44 2.40
C LEU A 297 -24.00 -5.15 1.70
N ALA A 298 -25.05 -4.42 1.31
CA ALA A 298 -26.18 -4.97 0.58
C ALA A 298 -25.74 -5.59 -0.75
N THR A 299 -24.90 -4.85 -1.51
CA THR A 299 -24.36 -5.32 -2.79
C THR A 299 -23.45 -6.54 -2.62
N LEU A 300 -22.59 -6.54 -1.60
CA LEU A 300 -21.73 -7.67 -1.28
C LEU A 300 -22.53 -8.93 -0.96
N ARG A 301 -23.59 -8.83 -0.14
CA ARG A 301 -24.46 -9.98 0.18
C ARG A 301 -25.17 -10.53 -1.04
N ASN A 302 -25.57 -9.66 -1.97
CA ASN A 302 -26.25 -10.07 -3.20
C ASN A 302 -25.29 -10.80 -4.16
N LEU A 303 -24.11 -10.24 -4.40
CA LEU A 303 -23.15 -10.77 -5.39
C LEU A 303 -22.26 -11.88 -4.82
N TYR A 304 -22.08 -11.93 -3.50
CA TYR A 304 -21.25 -12.92 -2.80
C TYR A 304 -21.98 -13.45 -1.54
N PRO A 305 -22.96 -14.35 -1.69
CA PRO A 305 -23.71 -14.90 -0.55
C PRO A 305 -22.84 -15.61 0.49
N ALA A 306 -21.67 -16.13 0.08
CA ALA A 306 -20.70 -16.82 0.93
C ALA A 306 -19.50 -15.95 1.34
N ASP A 307 -19.59 -14.62 1.22
CA ASP A 307 -18.50 -13.70 1.51
C ASP A 307 -18.03 -13.80 2.97
N ARG A 308 -16.72 -14.07 3.15
CA ARG A 308 -16.05 -14.04 4.46
C ARG A 308 -15.06 -12.88 4.59
N ALA A 309 -14.85 -12.10 3.54
CA ALA A 309 -13.77 -11.14 3.43
C ALA A 309 -14.07 -9.76 4.06
N ILE A 310 -14.61 -9.72 5.27
CA ILE A 310 -14.96 -8.49 5.98
C ILE A 310 -14.30 -8.42 7.36
N GLY A 311 -14.28 -7.24 7.96
CA GLY A 311 -13.78 -6.99 9.31
C GLY A 311 -12.26 -6.84 9.41
N TYR A 312 -11.58 -6.47 8.33
CA TYR A 312 -10.15 -6.20 8.33
C TYR A 312 -9.82 -4.79 8.86
N GLY A 313 -8.66 -4.66 9.50
CA GLY A 313 -7.98 -3.40 9.79
C GLY A 313 -6.99 -2.99 8.70
N GLU A 314 -6.31 -1.86 8.88
CA GLU A 314 -5.17 -1.49 8.02
C GLU A 314 -3.96 -2.39 8.30
N ASN A 315 -3.16 -2.67 7.26
CA ASN A 315 -1.97 -3.51 7.30
C ASN A 315 -2.21 -4.94 7.83
N GLU A 316 -3.40 -5.50 7.61
CA GLU A 316 -3.70 -6.88 7.95
C GLU A 316 -3.56 -7.79 6.72
N VAL A 317 -3.15 -9.04 6.95
CA VAL A 317 -3.03 -10.04 5.88
C VAL A 317 -4.41 -10.48 5.42
N ARG A 318 -4.78 -10.05 4.20
CA ARG A 318 -6.03 -10.42 3.50
C ARG A 318 -5.95 -11.81 2.89
N GLY A 319 -4.77 -12.24 2.48
CA GLY A 319 -4.54 -13.47 1.72
C GLY A 319 -3.12 -13.50 1.18
N LEU A 320 -2.82 -14.39 0.24
CA LEU A 320 -1.53 -14.48 -0.44
C LEU A 320 -1.70 -14.41 -1.95
N TRP A 321 -0.67 -13.94 -2.63
CA TRP A 321 -0.36 -14.41 -3.97
C TRP A 321 0.20 -15.82 -3.87
N ALA A 322 -0.32 -16.74 -4.67
CA ALA A 322 0.20 -18.09 -4.86
C ALA A 322 0.53 -18.22 -6.36
N ILE A 323 1.79 -18.44 -6.68
CA ILE A 323 2.28 -18.43 -8.05
C ILE A 323 3.10 -19.68 -8.28
N ASN A 324 2.77 -20.42 -9.34
CA ASN A 324 3.54 -21.58 -9.79
C ASN A 324 4.11 -21.30 -11.19
N PHE A 325 5.41 -21.53 -11.40
CA PHE A 325 6.08 -21.28 -12.67
C PHE A 325 7.36 -22.12 -12.83
N ASP A 326 7.78 -22.33 -14.07
CA ASP A 326 9.02 -23.05 -14.41
C ASP A 326 10.27 -22.22 -14.05
N ALA A 327 11.19 -22.82 -13.29
CA ALA A 327 12.44 -22.19 -12.85
C ALA A 327 13.35 -21.76 -14.02
N GLU A 328 13.34 -22.51 -15.12
CA GLU A 328 14.20 -22.28 -16.29
C GLU A 328 13.64 -21.23 -17.26
N GLN A 329 12.47 -20.66 -16.94
CA GLN A 329 11.80 -19.68 -17.78
C GLN A 329 12.52 -18.31 -17.81
N TYR A 330 13.48 -18.16 -18.73
CA TYR A 330 14.26 -16.97 -19.12
C TYR A 330 15.10 -16.26 -18.03
#